data_AF-A0A6V7WSW3-F1
#
_entry.id   AF-A0A6V7WSW3-F1
#
_cell.length_a   1.000
_cell.length_b   1.000
_cell.length_c   1.000
_cell.angle_alpha   90.00
_cell.angle_beta   90.00
_cell.angle_gamma   90.00
#
_symmetry.space_group_name_H-M   'P 1'
#
loop_
_entity.id
_entity.type
_entity.pdbx_description
1 polymer ?
#
loop_
_entity_poly.entity_id
_entity_poly.type
_entity_poly.pdbx_seq_one_letter_code
_entity_poly.pdbx_strand_id
1 'polypeptide(L)'
;MNIGLRNCSINNNIYYSAKYGKIINDQGGGTLQLSTFSWNNRDIFGCGLVYQPTNKMNEFPYIFYTQNGKQIGEGVLLKDNLSPYKPYIGLKCCSVETNFGNDLETKPFKYDISKHLILKEFY
;
A
#
# COMPACT_ATOMS: atom_id res chain seq x y z
N MET A 1 10.81 5.53 6.93
CA MET A 1 9.37 5.44 7.16
C MET A 1 8.87 4.13 6.55
N ASN A 2 7.95 3.48 7.24
CA ASN A 2 7.21 2.32 6.75
C ASN A 2 5.73 2.74 6.62
N ILE A 3 5.08 2.37 5.54
CA ILE A 3 3.65 2.60 5.31
C ILE A 3 3.03 1.32 4.77
N GLY A 4 1.87 0.93 5.26
CA GLY A 4 1.20 -0.26 4.79
C GLY A 4 -0.05 -0.59 5.57
N LEU A 5 -0.34 -1.88 5.64
CA LEU A 5 -1.51 -2.43 6.29
C LEU A 5 -1.12 -3.57 7.22
N ARG A 6 -1.74 -3.61 8.38
CA ARG A 6 -1.62 -4.71 9.35
C ARG A 6 -2.86 -5.57 9.28
N ASN A 7 -2.67 -6.85 9.00
CA ASN A 7 -3.71 -7.87 9.13
C ASN A 7 -4.04 -8.01 10.63
N CYS A 8 -5.29 -7.78 11.00
CA CYS A 8 -5.71 -7.80 12.40
C CYS A 8 -5.94 -9.22 12.94
N SER A 9 -6.15 -10.21 12.08
CA SER A 9 -6.37 -11.61 12.46
C SER A 9 -5.08 -12.31 12.88
N ILE A 10 -4.03 -12.15 12.08
CA ILE A 10 -2.75 -12.85 12.29
C ILE A 10 -1.61 -11.92 12.71
N ASN A 11 -1.91 -10.65 12.97
CA ASN A 11 -0.99 -9.67 13.52
C ASN A 11 0.24 -9.31 12.65
N ASN A 12 0.21 -9.68 11.36
CA ASN A 12 1.30 -9.47 10.41
C ASN A 12 1.10 -8.20 9.58
N ASN A 13 2.20 -7.61 9.11
CA ASN A 13 2.18 -6.40 8.29
C ASN A 13 2.55 -6.71 6.84
N ILE A 14 1.91 -5.98 5.93
CA ILE A 14 2.35 -5.83 4.56
C ILE A 14 2.63 -4.35 4.40
N TYR A 15 3.89 -3.99 4.17
CA TYR A 15 4.30 -2.59 4.17
C TYR A 15 5.40 -2.30 3.18
N TYR A 16 5.37 -1.09 2.67
CA TYR A 16 6.47 -0.47 1.96
C TYR A 16 7.45 0.15 2.97
N SER A 17 8.73 -0.21 2.88
CA SER A 17 9.81 0.42 3.63
C SER A 17 10.58 1.40 2.75
N ALA A 18 10.32 2.70 2.95
CA ALA A 18 11.03 3.77 2.25
C ALA A 18 12.54 3.74 2.54
N LYS A 19 13.00 3.23 3.68
CA LYS A 19 14.44 3.13 3.94
C LYS A 19 15.14 2.17 2.95
N TYR A 20 14.47 1.09 2.60
CA TYR A 20 15.05 0.01 1.80
C TYR A 20 14.58 0.00 0.35
N GLY A 21 13.56 0.80 0.01
CA GLY A 21 12.92 0.73 -1.30
C GLY A 21 12.29 -0.64 -1.55
N LYS A 22 11.70 -1.25 -0.52
CA LYS A 22 11.18 -2.63 -0.56
C LYS A 22 9.74 -2.70 -0.10
N ILE A 23 8.96 -3.58 -0.73
CA ILE A 23 7.71 -4.06 -0.17
C ILE A 23 8.00 -5.35 0.60
N ILE A 24 7.52 -5.43 1.84
CA ILE A 24 7.74 -6.54 2.75
C ILE A 24 6.40 -7.13 3.16
N ASN A 25 6.25 -8.45 3.02
CA ASN A 25 5.10 -9.19 3.50
C ASN A 25 5.52 -10.14 4.63
N ASP A 26 5.21 -9.77 5.88
CA ASP A 26 5.56 -10.56 7.07
C ASP A 26 4.82 -11.92 7.11
N GLN A 27 3.83 -12.16 6.24
CA GLN A 27 3.09 -13.43 6.10
C GLN A 27 3.83 -14.50 5.28
N GLY A 28 5.15 -14.36 5.09
CA GLY A 28 5.95 -15.28 4.29
C GLY A 28 5.83 -15.05 2.78
N GLY A 29 5.38 -13.86 2.35
CA GLY A 29 5.30 -13.46 0.94
C GLY A 29 6.61 -12.90 0.36
N GLY A 30 7.70 -12.96 1.12
CA GLY A 30 9.01 -12.46 0.68
C GLY A 30 9.14 -10.93 0.68
N THR A 31 10.16 -10.45 -0.03
CA THR A 31 10.45 -9.02 -0.18
C THR A 31 10.63 -8.68 -1.65
N LEU A 32 9.90 -7.67 -2.16
CA LEU A 32 10.08 -7.14 -3.50
C LEU A 32 10.94 -5.87 -3.46
N GLN A 33 12.06 -5.87 -4.18
CA GLN A 33 12.92 -4.68 -4.35
C GLN A 33 12.39 -3.81 -5.48
N LEU A 34 12.21 -2.52 -5.22
CA LEU A 34 11.87 -1.54 -6.27
C LEU A 34 13.16 -1.07 -6.95
N SER A 35 13.14 -1.04 -8.29
CA SER A 35 14.30 -0.70 -9.14
C SER A 35 14.71 0.77 -9.08
N THR A 36 13.78 1.66 -8.73
CA THR A 36 14.04 3.10 -8.61
C THR A 36 13.32 3.65 -7.40
N PHE A 37 14.08 4.09 -6.39
CA PHE A 37 13.50 4.76 -5.24
C PHE A 37 14.38 5.92 -4.77
N SER A 38 13.72 7.06 -4.52
CA SER A 38 14.30 8.19 -3.78
C SER A 38 13.24 8.70 -2.80
N TRP A 39 13.66 9.05 -1.59
CA TRP A 39 12.81 9.71 -0.60
C TRP A 39 13.26 11.16 -0.47
N ASN A 40 12.36 12.08 -0.79
CA ASN A 40 12.56 13.51 -0.63
C ASN A 40 11.59 14.11 0.36
N ASN A 41 11.96 15.26 0.92
CA ASN A 41 11.04 16.07 1.72
C ASN A 41 9.80 16.40 0.88
N ARG A 42 8.62 16.30 1.49
CA ARG A 42 7.29 16.53 0.87
C ARG A 42 6.81 15.45 -0.10
N ASP A 43 7.53 14.34 -0.26
CA ASP A 43 7.00 13.19 -0.98
C ASP A 43 5.72 12.68 -0.31
N ILE A 44 4.72 12.39 -1.13
CA ILE A 44 3.43 11.84 -0.69
C ILE A 44 3.43 10.35 -0.97
N PHE A 45 3.27 9.54 0.07
CA PHE A 45 3.14 8.10 -0.06
C PHE A 45 1.70 7.67 0.16
N GLY A 46 1.22 6.75 -0.67
CA GLY A 46 -0.10 6.14 -0.54
C GLY A 46 -0.01 4.62 -0.44
N CYS A 47 -0.97 4.03 0.24
CA CYS A 47 -1.20 2.60 0.30
C CYS A 47 -2.68 2.35 0.05
N GLY A 48 -2.99 1.49 -0.92
CA GLY A 48 -4.37 1.15 -1.28
C GLY A 48 -4.59 -0.35 -1.11
N LEU A 49 -5.79 -0.71 -0.66
CA LEU A 49 -6.31 -2.08 -0.63
C LEU A 49 -7.51 -2.14 -1.56
N VAL A 50 -7.47 -3.06 -2.52
CA VAL A 50 -8.55 -3.25 -3.49
C VAL A 50 -9.21 -4.58 -3.24
N TYR A 51 -10.51 -4.52 -2.96
CA TYR A 51 -11.39 -5.69 -3.00
C TYR A 51 -12.02 -5.76 -4.37
N GLN A 52 -11.94 -6.93 -4.99
CA GLN A 52 -12.56 -7.16 -6.28
C GLN A 52 -14.09 -7.15 -6.15
N PRO A 53 -14.82 -6.71 -7.18
CA PRO A 53 -16.27 -6.74 -7.17
C PRO A 53 -16.82 -8.14 -6.85
N THR A 54 -17.98 -8.20 -6.18
CA THR A 54 -18.60 -9.44 -5.71
C THR A 54 -19.00 -10.41 -6.82
N ASN A 55 -19.09 -9.98 -8.08
CA ASN A 55 -19.30 -10.88 -9.22
C ASN A 55 -18.01 -11.58 -9.68
N LYS A 56 -16.86 -11.26 -9.07
CA LYS A 56 -15.54 -11.85 -9.31
C LYS A 56 -14.92 -12.39 -8.00
N MET A 57 -15.73 -13.01 -7.12
CA MET A 57 -15.28 -13.47 -5.79
C MET A 57 -14.07 -14.41 -5.79
N ASN A 58 -13.72 -15.01 -6.93
CA ASN A 58 -12.55 -15.87 -7.08
C ASN A 58 -11.23 -15.09 -7.21
N GLU A 59 -11.28 -13.76 -7.37
CA GLU A 59 -10.09 -12.91 -7.39
C GLU A 59 -9.79 -12.41 -5.97
N PHE A 60 -8.57 -12.68 -5.48
CA PHE A 60 -8.14 -12.23 -4.17
C PHE A 60 -7.95 -10.70 -4.12
N PRO A 61 -8.18 -10.06 -2.97
CA PRO A 61 -7.84 -8.65 -2.80
C PRO A 61 -6.33 -8.44 -2.98
N TYR A 62 -5.93 -7.21 -3.26
CA TYR A 62 -4.53 -6.87 -3.38
C TYR A 62 -4.21 -5.51 -2.78
N ILE A 63 -2.95 -5.35 -2.40
CA ILE A 63 -2.41 -4.09 -1.87
C ILE A 63 -1.50 -3.48 -2.92
N PHE A 64 -1.58 -2.16 -3.11
CA PHE A 64 -0.64 -1.43 -3.95
C PHE A 64 -0.11 -0.19 -3.22
N TYR A 65 1.02 0.31 -3.69
CA TYR A 65 1.69 1.48 -3.12
C TYR A 65 1.85 2.56 -4.17
N THR A 66 1.87 3.80 -3.71
CA THR A 66 2.07 4.96 -4.58
C THR A 66 3.08 5.93 -3.99
N GLN A 67 3.80 6.63 -4.86
CA GLN A 67 4.61 7.78 -4.53
C GLN A 67 4.20 8.93 -5.45
N ASN A 68 3.86 10.08 -4.87
CA ASN A 68 3.44 11.29 -5.56
C ASN A 68 2.28 11.05 -6.55
N GLY A 69 1.35 10.16 -6.19
CA GLY A 69 0.17 9.83 -6.99
C GLY A 69 0.43 8.85 -8.14
N LYS A 70 1.65 8.30 -8.25
CA LYS A 70 1.99 7.24 -9.21
C LYS A 70 2.21 5.94 -8.48
N GLN A 71 1.71 4.84 -9.04
CA GLN A 71 1.96 3.52 -8.47
C GLN A 71 3.46 3.19 -8.50
N ILE A 72 3.95 2.54 -7.45
CA ILE A 72 5.32 2.04 -7.36
C ILE A 72 5.29 0.52 -7.16
N GLY A 73 6.10 -0.19 -7.95
CA GLY A 73 6.14 -1.65 -7.92
C GLY A 73 4.86 -2.35 -8.35
N GLU A 74 4.88 -3.66 -8.18
CA GLU A 74 3.75 -4.55 -8.43
C GLU A 74 2.78 -4.59 -7.24
N GLY A 75 1.57 -5.07 -7.48
CA GLY A 75 0.59 -5.30 -6.42
C GLY A 75 0.96 -6.51 -5.57
N VAL A 76 0.55 -6.51 -4.30
CA VAL A 76 0.67 -7.65 -3.40
C VAL A 76 -0.63 -8.43 -3.47
N LEU A 77 -0.65 -9.62 -4.06
CA LEU A 77 -1.86 -10.45 -4.01
C LEU A 77 -2.03 -11.02 -2.60
N LEU A 78 -3.21 -10.83 -2.00
CA LEU A 78 -3.52 -11.40 -0.70
C LEU A 78 -3.94 -12.87 -0.83
N LYS A 79 -3.71 -13.66 0.21
CA LYS A 79 -4.08 -15.09 0.24
C LYS A 79 -5.48 -15.35 0.82
N ASP A 80 -6.12 -14.31 1.32
CA ASP A 80 -7.41 -14.35 2.00
C ASP A 80 -8.22 -13.10 1.65
N ASN A 81 -9.52 -13.26 1.47
CA ASN A 81 -10.47 -12.22 1.10
C ASN A 81 -11.26 -11.66 2.30
N LEU A 82 -11.15 -12.26 3.49
CA LEU A 82 -11.97 -11.90 4.65
C LEU A 82 -11.19 -11.24 5.79
N SER A 83 -9.86 -11.19 5.69
CA SER A 83 -9.02 -10.60 6.73
C SER A 83 -9.24 -9.09 6.88
N PRO A 84 -9.56 -8.58 8.09
CA PRO A 84 -9.59 -7.15 8.37
C PRO A 84 -8.17 -6.57 8.40
N TYR A 85 -7.98 -5.45 7.71
CA TYR A 85 -6.73 -4.70 7.69
C TYR A 85 -6.91 -3.32 8.30
N LYS A 86 -5.88 -2.83 8.99
CA LYS A 86 -5.80 -1.45 9.48
C LYS A 86 -4.55 -0.76 8.97
N PRO A 87 -4.56 0.58 8.78
CA PRO A 87 -3.36 1.34 8.44
C PRO A 87 -2.21 1.07 9.43
N TYR A 88 -1.01 0.92 8.88
CA TYR A 88 0.23 0.77 9.63
C TYR A 88 1.25 1.81 9.15
N ILE A 89 1.78 2.57 10.11
CA ILE A 89 2.79 3.60 9.86
C ILE A 89 3.90 3.43 10.89
N GLY A 90 5.13 3.24 10.42
CA GLY A 90 6.34 3.14 11.25
C GLY A 90 7.29 4.29 10.93
N LEU A 91 7.61 5.11 11.93
CA LEU A 91 8.50 6.25 11.75
C LEU A 91 9.89 5.97 12.35
N LYS A 92 10.92 6.40 11.64
CA LYS A 92 12.30 6.41 12.14
C LYS A 92 12.96 7.71 11.70
N CYS A 93 13.31 8.55 12.68
CA CYS A 93 14.00 9.83 12.48
C CYS A 93 13.33 10.77 11.45
N CYS A 94 11.99 10.81 11.41
CA CYS A 94 11.22 11.66 10.51
C CYS A 94 9.85 11.98 11.12
N SER A 95 9.23 13.04 10.61
CA SER A 95 7.84 13.40 10.90
C SER A 95 7.03 13.26 9.62
N VAL A 96 5.79 12.79 9.74
CA VAL A 96 4.85 12.70 8.63
C VAL A 96 3.51 13.24 9.06
N GLU A 97 2.77 13.77 8.09
CA GLU A 97 1.34 14.02 8.22
C GLU A 97 0.58 12.85 7.59
N THR A 98 -0.52 12.45 8.21
CA THR A 98 -1.36 11.36 7.75
C THR A 98 -2.69 11.89 7.25
N ASN A 99 -3.11 11.43 6.07
CA ASN A 99 -4.42 11.74 5.51
C ASN A 99 -5.24 10.45 5.37
N PHE A 100 -6.28 10.32 6.19
CA PHE A 100 -7.24 9.21 6.14
C PHE A 100 -8.56 9.60 5.47
N GLY A 101 -8.61 10.74 4.77
CA GLY A 101 -9.79 11.21 4.04
C GLY A 101 -10.79 12.01 4.88
N ASN A 102 -10.36 12.61 6.00
CA ASN A 102 -11.24 13.45 6.83
C ASN A 102 -11.63 14.77 6.14
N ASP A 103 -10.80 15.24 5.22
CA ASP A 103 -11.05 16.45 4.42
C ASP A 103 -10.57 16.20 2.99
N LEU A 104 -11.51 15.83 2.11
CA LEU A 104 -11.21 15.55 0.71
C LEU A 104 -11.24 16.81 -0.16
N GLU A 105 -11.74 17.93 0.35
CA GLU A 105 -11.79 19.20 -0.39
C GLU A 105 -10.42 19.90 -0.35
N THR A 106 -9.86 20.07 0.86
CA THR A 106 -8.56 20.74 1.02
C THR A 106 -7.39 19.77 0.97
N LYS A 107 -7.60 18.49 1.31
CA LYS A 107 -6.59 17.43 1.31
C LYS A 107 -7.09 16.18 0.58
N PRO A 108 -7.35 16.24 -0.73
CA PRO A 108 -7.73 15.04 -1.49
C PRO A 108 -6.62 13.99 -1.47
N PHE A 109 -6.98 12.73 -1.67
CA PHE A 109 -5.99 11.70 -1.97
C PHE A 109 -5.23 12.06 -3.25
N LYS A 110 -3.91 11.88 -3.23
CA LYS A 110 -3.05 12.21 -4.38
C LYS A 110 -3.21 11.23 -5.55
N TYR A 111 -3.62 10.00 -5.25
CA TYR A 111 -3.81 8.96 -6.25
C TYR A 111 -5.20 9.05 -6.89
N ASP A 112 -5.24 9.06 -8.20
CA ASP A 112 -6.48 9.06 -8.97
C ASP A 112 -6.96 7.63 -9.22
N ILE A 113 -7.93 7.19 -8.42
CA ILE A 113 -8.47 5.83 -8.48
C ILE A 113 -9.19 5.53 -9.81
N SER A 114 -9.65 6.55 -10.55
CA SER A 114 -10.28 6.34 -11.86
C SER A 114 -9.28 5.86 -12.92
N LYS A 115 -7.99 6.13 -12.70
CA LYS A 115 -6.88 5.67 -13.53
C LYS A 115 -6.27 4.36 -13.05
N HIS A 116 -6.90 3.72 -12.07
CA HIS A 116 -6.44 2.44 -11.55
C HIS A 116 -6.64 1.36 -12.60
N LEU A 117 -5.54 0.92 -13.21
CA LEU A 117 -5.53 -0.23 -14.09
C LEU A 117 -5.33 -1.47 -13.23
N ILE A 118 -6.21 -2.46 -13.37
CA ILE A 118 -6.02 -3.76 -12.74
C ILE A 118 -4.67 -4.29 -13.24
N LEU A 119 -3.72 -4.39 -12.33
CA LEU A 119 -2.37 -4.85 -12.63
C LEU A 119 -2.46 -6.28 -13.16
N LYS A 120 -1.75 -6.56 -14.25
CA LYS A 120 -1.44 -7.94 -14.66
C LYS A 120 -0.24 -8.51 -13.90
N GLU A 121 0.33 -7.74 -12.98
CA GLU A 121 1.60 -7.99 -12.32
C GLU A 121 1.39 -7.92 -10.81
N PHE A 122 1.47 -9.10 -10.18
CA PHE A 122 1.44 -9.28 -8.74
C PHE A 122 2.68 -10.06 -8.32
N TYR A 123 3.25 -9.70 -7.18
CA TYR A 123 4.41 -10.38 -6.60
C TYR A 123 4.02 -11.41 -5.54
#